data_AF-A0A4Y2GDN8-F1
#
_entry.id   AF-A0A4Y2GDN8-F1
#
_cell.length_a   1.000
_cell.length_b   1.000
_cell.length_c   1.000
_cell.angle_alpha   90.00
_cell.angle_beta   90.00
_cell.angle_gamma   90.00
#
_symmetry.space_group_name_H-M   'P 1'
#
loop_
_entity.id
_entity.type
_entity.pdbx_description
1 polymer ?
#
loop_
_entity_poly.entity_id
_entity_poly.type
_entity_poly.pdbx_seq_one_letter_code
_entity_poly.pdbx_strand_id
1 'polypeptide(L)' 'VDGSELQASYQTQIIEGHTVCCCMVCQYRSSKRSNMNRHLKIHTDERPFSCPHCGQRFTQKENMLRHIRLVHVSRNCRK' A
#
# COMPACT_ATOMS: atom_id res chain seq x y z
N VAL A 1 1.19 -13.12 15.37
CA VAL A 1 0.79 -13.71 14.07
C VAL A 1 -0.69 -14.02 14.22
N ASP A 2 -1.68 -13.31 13.68
CA ASP A 2 -1.83 -12.57 12.44
C ASP A 2 -2.98 -11.56 12.64
N GLY A 3 -2.79 -10.29 12.24
CA GLY A 3 -3.80 -9.50 11.52
C GLY A 3 -5.16 -9.11 12.14
N SER A 4 -5.23 -8.43 13.29
CA SER A 4 -6.53 -7.92 13.80
C SER A 4 -6.56 -6.51 14.44
N GLU A 5 -5.52 -5.68 14.30
CA GLU A 5 -5.56 -4.28 14.82
C GLU A 5 -5.88 -3.20 13.76
N LEU A 6 -5.94 -3.55 12.47
CA LEU A 6 -6.23 -2.57 11.40
C LEU A 6 -7.70 -2.12 11.37
N GLN A 7 -8.63 -2.82 12.04
CA GLN A 7 -10.04 -2.43 12.08
C GLN A 7 -10.29 -1.09 12.81
N ALA A 8 -9.37 -0.64 13.67
CA ALA A 8 -9.53 0.62 14.39
C ALA A 8 -9.16 1.87 13.58
N SER A 9 -8.56 1.73 12.38
CA SER A 9 -8.06 2.86 11.59
C SER A 9 -8.93 3.19 10.36
N TYR A 10 -9.89 2.33 10.02
CA TYR A 10 -10.89 2.59 8.99
C TYR A 10 -12.24 1.95 9.35
N GLN A 11 -13.34 2.60 9.00
CA GLN A 11 -14.69 2.08 9.20
C GLN A 11 -15.31 1.71 7.86
N THR A 12 -16.24 0.76 7.87
CA THR A 12 -17.07 0.42 6.71
C THR A 12 -18.43 1.12 6.82
N GLN A 13 -18.90 1.76 5.75
CA GLN A 13 -20.18 2.47 5.67
C GLN A 13 -20.94 2.03 4.41
N ILE A 14 -22.27 2.09 4.43
CA ILE A 14 -23.11 1.84 3.26
C ILE A 14 -23.59 3.19 2.75
N ILE A 15 -23.25 3.53 1.50
CA ILE A 15 -23.64 4.77 0.85
C ILE A 15 -24.34 4.39 -0.45
N GLU A 16 -25.62 4.75 -0.57
CA GLU A 16 -26.44 4.46 -1.76
C GLU A 16 -26.43 2.97 -2.16
N GLY A 17 -26.44 2.08 -1.17
CA GLY A 17 -26.40 0.62 -1.38
C GLY A 17 -25.01 0.04 -1.67
N HIS A 18 -23.97 0.89 -1.75
CA HIS A 18 -22.59 0.46 -1.92
C HIS A 18 -21.83 0.50 -0.60
N THR A 19 -21.19 -0.61 -0.27
CA THR A 19 -20.31 -0.71 0.89
C THR A 19 -18.96 -0.06 0.58
N VAL A 20 -18.61 0.98 1.34
CA VAL A 20 -17.35 1.71 1.23
C VAL A 20 -16.55 1.63 2.53
N CYS A 21 -15.24 1.59 2.41
CA CYS A 21 -14.29 1.70 3.52
C CYS A 21 -13.80 3.15 3.59
N CYS A 22 -13.95 3.78 4.75
CA CYS A 22 -13.56 5.16 5.02
C CYS A 22 -12.40 5.18 6.03
N CYS A 23 -11.32 5.87 5.71
CA CYS A 23 -10.23 6.12 6.63
C CYS A 23 -10.67 7.15 7.67
N MET A 24 -10.46 6.85 8.95
CA MET A 24 -10.85 7.77 10.03
C MET A 24 -9.81 8.88 10.27
N VAL A 25 -8.61 8.77 9.68
CA VAL A 25 -7.51 9.73 9.85
C VAL A 25 -7.58 10.88 8.84
N CYS A 26 -7.87 10.58 7.57
CA CYS A 26 -7.82 11.58 6.49
C CYS A 26 -9.01 11.51 5.51
N GLN A 27 -10.12 10.86 5.91
CA GLN A 27 -11.37 10.74 5.15
C GLN A 27 -11.26 10.09 3.75
N TYR A 28 -10.11 9.49 3.42
CA TYR A 28 -9.95 8.71 2.19
C TYR A 28 -11.00 7.60 2.12
N ARG A 29 -11.61 7.40 0.94
CA ARG A 29 -12.65 6.39 0.72
C ARG A 29 -12.21 5.37 -0.31
N SER A 30 -12.53 4.11 -0.08
CA SER A 30 -12.31 3.04 -1.05
C SER A 30 -13.43 2.00 -1.00
N SER A 31 -13.86 1.51 -2.16
CA SER A 31 -14.80 0.38 -2.25
C SER A 31 -14.16 -0.97 -1.95
N LYS A 32 -12.82 -1.04 -1.82
CA LYS A 32 -12.08 -2.28 -1.55
C LYS A 32 -11.32 -2.20 -0.25
N ARG A 33 -11.51 -3.20 0.62
CA ARG A 33 -10.77 -3.32 1.89
C ARG A 33 -9.25 -3.37 1.70
N SER A 34 -8.77 -4.07 0.67
CA SER A 34 -7.34 -4.17 0.36
C SER A 34 -6.71 -2.81 0.02
N ASN A 35 -7.44 -1.94 -0.67
CA ASN A 35 -6.99 -0.58 -0.96
C ASN A 35 -6.92 0.25 0.32
N MET A 36 -7.89 0.11 1.23
CA MET A 36 -7.86 0.79 2.52
C MET A 36 -6.67 0.32 3.37
N ASN A 37 -6.43 -0.98 3.50
CA ASN A 37 -5.27 -1.51 4.21
C ASN A 37 -3.94 -0.99 3.63
N ARG A 38 -3.86 -0.88 2.30
CA ARG A 38 -2.68 -0.29 1.63
C ARG A 38 -2.55 1.20 1.91
N HIS A 39 -3.66 1.93 1.90
CA HIS A 39 -3.70 3.35 2.24
C HIS A 39 -3.20 3.58 3.67
N LEU A 40 -3.61 2.76 4.64
CA LEU A 40 -3.24 2.95 6.05
C LEU A 40 -1.73 2.89 6.31
N LYS A 41 -0.96 2.21 5.44
CA LYS A 41 0.51 2.19 5.51
C LYS A 41 1.15 3.57 5.33
N ILE A 42 0.42 4.56 4.81
CA ILE A 42 0.93 5.94 4.73
C ILE A 42 0.91 6.63 6.10
N HIS A 43 0.00 6.23 7.00
CA HIS A 43 -0.13 6.82 8.32
C HIS A 43 0.81 6.16 9.33
N THR A 44 1.18 4.90 9.11
CA THR A 44 2.06 4.15 10.01
C THR A 44 3.54 4.30 9.65
N ASP A 45 3.87 4.99 8.56
CA ASP A 45 5.23 5.07 7.98
C ASP A 45 5.91 3.70 7.77
N GLU A 46 5.14 2.61 7.80
CA GLU A 46 5.68 1.27 7.66
C GLU A 46 6.12 1.03 6.22
N ARG A 47 7.43 0.91 6.05
CA ARG A 47 8.07 0.54 4.79
C ARG A 47 8.75 -0.82 4.94
N PRO A 48 7.98 -1.93 4.91
CA PRO A 48 8.53 -3.26 5.15
C PRO A 48 9.38 -3.79 3.99
N PHE A 49 9.23 -3.22 2.79
CA PHE A 49 9.95 -3.70 1.61
C PHE A 49 11.22 -2.88 1.41
N SER A 50 12.38 -3.49 1.57
CA SER A 50 13.68 -2.87 1.33
C SER A 50 14.28 -3.36 0.02
N CYS A 51 14.84 -2.46 -0.79
CA CYS A 51 15.60 -2.82 -1.98
C CYS A 51 16.90 -3.53 -1.56
N PRO A 52 17.17 -4.76 -2.05
CA PRO A 52 18.36 -5.50 -1.66
C PRO A 52 19.67 -4.89 -2.20
N HIS A 53 19.59 -4.00 -3.19
CA HIS A 53 20.77 -3.37 -3.80
C HIS A 53 21.18 -2.06 -3.14
N CYS A 54 20.20 -1.23 -2.73
CA CYS A 54 20.48 0.12 -2.21
C CYS A 54 19.85 0.41 -0.83
N GLY A 55 19.11 -0.54 -0.25
CA GLY A 55 18.46 -0.37 1.05
C GLY A 55 17.26 0.59 1.06
N GLN A 56 16.87 1.15 -0.10
CA GLN A 56 15.71 2.06 -0.19
C GLN A 56 14.42 1.32 0.21
N ARG A 57 13.63 1.93 1.09
CA ARG A 57 12.42 1.32 1.66
C ARG A 57 11.15 1.81 0.97
N PHE A 58 10.21 0.88 0.75
CA PHE A 58 8.94 1.08 0.06
C PHE A 58 7.77 0.56 0.90
N THR A 59 6.62 1.21 0.78
CA THR A 59 5.36 0.79 1.41
C THR A 59 4.69 -0.40 0.70
N GLN A 60 5.07 -0.65 -0.57
CA GLN A 60 4.46 -1.66 -1.45
C GLN A 60 5.53 -2.46 -2.19
N LYS A 61 5.30 -3.78 -2.32
CA LYS A 61 6.23 -4.71 -3.00
C LYS A 61 6.35 -4.38 -4.50
N GLU A 62 5.25 -4.04 -5.17
CA GLU A 62 5.28 -3.70 -6.60
C GLU A 62 6.16 -2.47 -6.87
N ASN A 63 6.15 -1.48 -5.96
CA ASN A 63 6.95 -0.27 -6.08
C ASN A 63 8.44 -0.59 -5.96
N MET A 64 8.82 -1.43 -4.99
CA MET A 64 10.20 -1.90 -4.85
C MET A 64 10.65 -2.70 -6.07
N LEU A 65 9.84 -3.64 -6.57
CA LEU A 65 10.17 -4.44 -7.76
C LEU A 65 10.34 -3.58 -9.01
N ARG A 66 9.47 -2.58 -9.20
CA ARG A 66 9.59 -1.60 -10.29
C ARG A 66 10.87 -0.79 -10.16
N HIS A 67 11.20 -0.32 -8.96
CA HIS A 67 12.46 0.38 -8.69
C HIS A 67 13.66 -0.49 -9.05
N ILE A 68 13.70 -1.76 -8.60
CA ILE A 68 14.78 -2.70 -8.94
C ILE A 68 14.91 -2.84 -10.46
N ARG A 69 13.79 -3.05 -11.16
CA ARG A 69 13.79 -3.21 -12.62
C ARG A 69 14.37 -1.99 -13.35
N LEU A 70 13.98 -0.79 -12.94
CA LEU A 70 14.32 0.45 -13.64
C LEU A 70 15.69 1.03 -13.23
N VAL A 71 16.12 0.82 -11.98
CA VAL A 71 17.33 1.44 -11.43
C VAL A 71 18.51 0.47 -11.40
N HIS A 72 18.26 -0.81 -11.08
CA HIS A 72 19.33 -1.79 -10.85
C HIS A 72 19.46 -2.85 -11.96
N VAL A 73 18.39 -3.14 -12.70
CA VAL A 73 18.41 -4.18 -13.74
C VAL A 73 18.66 -3.62 -15.12
N SER A 74 18.16 -2.42 -15.44
CA SER A 74 18.14 -1.77 -16.77
C SER A 74 19.09 -2.36 -17.84
N ARG A 75 18.69 -3.52 -18.39
CA ARG A 75 19.14 -4.04 -19.67
C ARG A 75 18.10 -3.61 -20.68
N ASN A 76 18.18 -2.36 -21.10
CA ASN A 76 17.34 -1.84 -22.16
C ASN A 76 18.00 -2.19 -23.51
N CYS A 77 18.01 -3.48 -23.85
CA CYS A 77 18.31 -3.91 -25.22
C CYS A 77 16.98 -3.94 -25.98
N ARG A 78 16.53 -2.77 -26.45
CA ARG A 78 15.56 -2.72 -27.54
C ARG A 78 16.32 -3.20 -28.77
N LYS A 79 15.96 -4.38 -29.29
CA LYS A 79 16.33 -4.76 -30.66
C LYS A 79 15.70 -3.78 -31.64
#